data_AF-E3M826-F1
#
_entry.id   AF-E3M826-F1
#
_cell.length_a   1.000
_cell.length_b   1.000
_cell.length_c   1.000
_cell.angle_alpha   90.00
_cell.angle_beta   90.00
_cell.angle_gamma   90.00
#
_symmetry.space_group_name_H-M   'P 1'
#
loop_
_entity.id
_entity.type
_entity.pdbx_description
1 polymer ?
#
loop_
_entity_poly.entity_id
_entity_poly.type
_entity_poly.pdbx_seq_one_letter_code
_entity_poly.pdbx_strand_id
1 'polypeptide(L)'
;MSVKNHSVTEILYAKVFTNQHLLENILSYLSDDFKKNLDVRLVNKSINHKFLRLIRRNHRTMKIEYAYNVENVITRSKDFIYINYRKINNQDVLPYFIKLWMLEKKFMRRLHDIIHSQLIENGTHIQTVIGLEEACDGCEKCSNTAKKCLEYGPLRFSTLQTMTHSKNYKKLHVTDKLFEVIAEYCISRSKNKKECFEELDKTILSTISCEKLVIWINESRVLLNERTRPKFNHRHMPREVIDIILKKWSVKSIKLNILHFTNEPVCSLEWLQYDYFSRVRLNDPYSETEQSGKAVSPNLFENW
;
A
#
# COMPACT_ATOMS: atom_id res chain seq x y z
N MET A 1 50.08 33.51 19.99
CA MET A 1 48.63 33.24 20.15
C MET A 1 47.86 34.25 19.32
N SER A 2 47.24 33.82 18.22
CA SER A 2 46.45 34.70 17.35
C SER A 2 45.02 34.77 17.88
N VAL A 3 44.60 35.92 18.38
CA VAL A 3 43.22 36.21 18.75
C VAL A 3 42.46 36.42 17.45
N LYS A 4 41.56 35.49 17.09
CA LYS A 4 40.62 35.68 16.00
C LYS A 4 39.67 36.81 16.38
N ASN A 5 39.90 38.01 15.85
CA ASN A 5 38.95 39.11 15.90
C ASN A 5 37.77 38.74 15.00
N HIS A 6 36.76 38.11 15.58
CA HIS A 6 35.47 37.96 14.93
C HIS A 6 34.83 39.33 14.80
N SER A 7 34.43 39.71 13.60
CA SER A 7 33.74 41.00 13.39
C SER A 7 32.44 41.01 14.20
N VAL A 8 32.00 42.18 14.66
CA VAL A 8 30.72 42.35 15.40
C VAL A 8 29.55 41.69 14.64
N THR A 9 29.61 41.71 13.31
CA THR A 9 28.68 41.05 12.40
C THR A 9 28.67 39.52 12.54
N GLU A 10 29.83 38.87 12.65
CA GLU A 10 29.94 37.41 12.87
C GLU A 10 29.35 36.99 14.22
N ILE A 11 29.53 37.81 15.26
CA ILE A 11 28.96 37.57 16.59
C ILE A 11 27.43 37.67 16.55
N LEU A 12 26.89 38.65 15.82
CA LEU A 12 25.44 38.81 15.64
C LEU A 12 24.83 37.66 14.82
N TYR A 13 25.48 37.23 13.74
CA TYR A 13 25.05 36.05 12.97
C TYR A 13 25.04 34.78 13.83
N ALA A 14 26.09 34.56 14.63
CA ALA A 14 26.15 33.42 15.53
C ALA A 14 24.98 33.41 16.55
N LYS A 15 24.59 34.58 17.07
CA LYS A 15 23.43 34.71 17.98
C LYS A 15 22.10 34.38 17.32
N VAL A 16 21.90 34.74 16.06
CA VAL A 16 20.68 34.40 15.31
C VAL A 16 20.58 32.88 15.08
N PHE A 17 21.66 32.24 14.64
CA PHE A 17 21.66 30.82 14.31
C PHE A 17 21.79 29.85 15.50
N THR A 18 22.06 30.38 16.70
CA THR A 18 21.99 29.64 17.96
C THR A 18 20.63 29.76 18.64
N ASN A 19 19.80 30.75 18.29
CA ASN A 19 18.45 30.87 18.83
C ASN A 19 17.50 29.80 18.26
N GLN A 20 16.90 29.01 19.15
CA GLN A 20 16.10 27.88 18.71
C GLN A 20 14.79 28.29 18.01
N HIS A 21 14.13 29.33 18.48
CA HIS A 21 12.85 29.77 17.92
C HIS A 21 13.05 30.42 16.54
N LEU A 22 14.03 31.32 16.42
CA LEU A 22 14.32 32.02 15.17
C LEU A 22 14.73 31.05 14.06
N LEU A 23 15.61 30.09 14.39
CA LEU A 23 16.06 29.11 13.41
C LEU A 23 14.92 28.16 12.98
N GLU A 24 13.95 27.84 13.85
CA GLU A 24 12.77 27.06 13.43
C GLU A 24 11.88 27.84 12.46
N ASN A 25 11.63 29.13 12.72
CA ASN A 25 10.89 30.00 11.81
C ASN A 25 11.61 30.20 10.47
N ILE A 26 12.92 30.44 10.46
CA ILE A 26 13.68 30.60 9.21
C ILE A 26 13.60 29.32 8.38
N LEU A 27 13.81 28.16 9.01
CA LEU A 27 13.80 26.89 8.31
C LEU A 27 12.39 26.43 7.89
N SER A 28 11.32 26.91 8.53
CA SER A 28 9.95 26.61 8.08
C SER A 28 9.66 27.21 6.71
N TYR A 29 10.19 28.39 6.39
CA TYR A 29 10.06 29.02 5.07
C TYR A 29 10.89 28.31 3.98
N LEU A 30 11.90 27.53 4.37
CA LEU A 30 12.70 26.71 3.46
C LEU A 30 12.16 25.29 3.30
N SER A 31 11.12 24.93 4.05
CA SER A 31 10.65 23.55 4.19
C SER A 31 9.84 23.05 2.99
N ASP A 32 9.41 23.94 2.10
CA ASP A 32 8.58 23.62 0.93
C ASP A 32 9.35 22.88 -0.17
N ASP A 33 10.67 23.05 -0.23
CA ASP A 33 11.53 22.31 -1.16
C ASP A 33 12.93 22.12 -0.56
N PHE A 34 13.05 21.15 0.37
CA PHE A 34 14.34 20.85 1.00
C PHE A 34 15.42 20.44 -0.01
N LYS A 35 15.04 19.92 -1.19
CA LYS A 35 15.99 19.52 -2.25
C LYS A 35 16.74 20.74 -2.78
N LYS A 36 16.03 21.85 -3.03
CA LYS A 36 16.63 23.11 -3.48
C LYS A 36 17.45 23.81 -2.41
N ASN A 37 17.24 23.45 -1.14
CA ASN A 37 17.85 24.12 0.01
C ASN A 37 18.81 23.19 0.79
N LEU A 38 19.28 22.09 0.19
CA LEU A 38 20.18 21.15 0.89
C LEU A 38 21.48 21.84 1.34
N ASP A 39 21.96 22.82 0.58
CA ASP A 39 23.20 23.55 0.88
C ASP A 39 23.09 24.39 2.16
N VAL A 40 21.87 24.75 2.57
CA VAL A 40 21.62 25.45 3.85
C VAL A 40 22.11 24.62 5.04
N ARG A 41 22.17 23.29 4.90
CA ARG A 41 22.74 22.39 5.92
C ARG A 41 24.23 22.65 6.18
N LEU A 42 24.95 23.22 5.23
CA LEU A 42 26.40 23.43 5.32
C LEU A 42 26.75 24.69 6.12
N VAL A 43 25.77 25.55 6.42
CA VAL A 43 25.99 26.83 7.10
C VAL A 43 26.55 26.66 8.51
N ASN A 44 25.97 25.78 9.34
CA ASN A 44 26.56 25.34 10.62
C ASN A 44 25.87 24.09 11.21
N LYS A 45 26.43 23.56 12.31
CA LYS A 45 25.93 22.35 13.01
C LYS A 45 24.49 22.48 13.52
N SER A 46 24.11 23.65 14.07
CA SER A 46 22.77 23.91 14.61
C SER A 46 21.71 23.88 13.50
N ILE A 47 22.00 24.55 12.38
CA ILE A 47 21.17 24.55 11.17
C ILE A 47 21.04 23.13 10.63
N ASN A 48 22.16 22.41 10.44
CA ASN A 48 22.12 21.02 9.94
C ASN A 48 21.24 20.12 10.82
N HIS A 49 21.41 20.17 12.15
CA HIS A 49 20.64 19.34 13.07
C HIS A 49 19.14 19.61 12.95
N LYS A 50 18.73 20.88 12.93
CA LYS A 50 17.31 21.22 12.80
C LYS A 50 16.74 20.95 11.43
N PHE A 51 17.50 21.23 10.38
CA PHE A 51 17.10 20.94 9.01
C PHE A 51 16.85 19.43 8.85
N LEU A 52 17.73 18.58 9.38
CA LEU A 52 17.54 17.14 9.43
C LEU A 52 16.32 16.74 10.28
N ARG A 53 16.08 17.39 11.41
CA ARG A 53 14.88 17.16 12.24
C ARG A 53 13.59 17.50 11.47
N LEU A 54 13.58 18.59 10.71
CA LEU A 54 12.45 19.00 9.87
C LEU A 54 12.24 18.05 8.70
N ILE A 55 13.31 17.62 8.01
CA ILE A 55 13.23 16.58 6.97
C ILE A 55 12.62 15.32 7.56
N ARG A 56 13.16 14.82 8.68
CA ARG A 56 12.65 13.60 9.34
C ARG A 56 11.19 13.75 9.74
N ARG A 57 10.78 14.91 10.28
CA ARG A 57 9.40 15.19 10.65
C ARG A 57 8.48 15.19 9.44
N ASN A 58 8.87 15.85 8.34
CA ASN A 58 8.07 16.01 7.14
C ASN A 58 7.99 14.73 6.29
N HIS A 59 8.94 13.81 6.46
CA HIS A 59 8.99 12.53 5.77
C HIS A 59 8.73 11.33 6.70
N ARG A 60 8.14 11.55 7.88
CA ARG A 60 7.64 10.46 8.76
C ARG A 60 6.63 9.58 8.03
N THR A 61 5.79 10.23 7.24
CA THR A 61 4.89 9.58 6.30
C THR A 61 5.37 9.97 4.91
N MET A 62 5.50 8.97 4.04
CA MET A 62 5.72 9.20 2.63
C MET A 62 4.55 8.68 1.84
N LYS A 63 3.81 9.60 1.26
CA LYS A 63 2.75 9.33 0.29
C LYS A 63 3.29 9.63 -1.09
N ILE A 64 3.19 8.66 -1.97
CA ILE A 64 3.69 8.75 -3.32
C ILE A 64 2.52 8.49 -4.25
N GLU A 65 2.18 9.46 -5.09
CA GLU A 65 1.03 9.36 -5.97
C GLU A 65 1.35 9.88 -7.38
N TYR A 66 0.88 9.17 -8.40
CA TYR A 66 0.91 9.67 -9.77
C TYR A 66 -0.42 10.38 -10.07
N ALA A 67 -0.37 11.58 -10.64
CA ALA A 67 -1.58 12.25 -11.10
C ALA A 67 -1.90 11.81 -12.52
N TYR A 68 -2.78 10.80 -12.61
CA TYR A 68 -3.40 10.41 -13.86
C TYR A 68 -4.60 11.31 -14.15
N ASN A 69 -4.64 11.93 -15.33
CA ASN A 69 -5.85 12.55 -15.85
C ASN A 69 -6.34 11.69 -17.02
N VAL A 70 -7.49 11.05 -16.83
CA VAL A 70 -8.11 10.08 -17.74
C VAL A 70 -8.38 10.66 -19.14
N GLU A 71 -8.50 11.99 -19.25
CA GLU A 71 -8.92 12.66 -20.49
C GLU A 71 -7.77 12.95 -21.49
N ASN A 72 -6.50 12.69 -21.14
CA ASN A 72 -5.36 13.12 -21.98
C ASN A 72 -4.37 12.00 -22.30
N VAL A 73 -4.87 10.89 -22.87
CA VAL A 73 -4.02 9.80 -23.39
C VAL A 73 -3.16 10.26 -24.60
N ILE A 74 -3.62 11.28 -25.34
CA ILE A 74 -3.05 11.61 -26.67
C ILE A 74 -2.19 12.88 -26.66
N THR A 75 -2.33 13.75 -25.64
CA THR A 75 -1.51 14.96 -25.53
C THR A 75 -1.04 15.14 -24.09
N ARG A 76 0.21 14.79 -23.78
CA ARG A 76 0.88 15.43 -22.63
C ARG A 76 2.40 15.31 -22.66
N SER A 77 2.99 16.50 -22.62
CA SER A 77 4.39 16.82 -22.39
C SER A 77 4.69 17.21 -20.93
N LYS A 78 3.80 16.87 -19.98
CA LYS A 78 3.93 17.28 -18.57
C LYS A 78 3.74 16.10 -17.62
N ASP A 79 4.85 15.43 -17.47
CA ASP A 79 5.18 14.29 -16.64
C ASP A 79 5.51 14.74 -15.21
N PHE A 80 4.58 14.57 -14.25
CA PHE A 80 4.85 14.91 -12.84
C PHE A 80 4.22 13.94 -11.85
N ILE A 81 4.89 13.77 -10.71
CA ILE A 81 4.45 12.95 -9.58
C ILE A 81 4.12 13.84 -8.38
N TYR A 82 3.41 13.28 -7.41
CA TYR A 82 3.22 13.87 -6.09
C TYR A 82 3.93 13.08 -5.01
N ILE A 83 4.78 13.76 -4.25
CA ILE A 83 5.40 13.24 -3.02
C ILE A 83 4.90 14.08 -1.87
N ASN A 84 4.20 13.49 -0.89
CA ASN A 84 3.64 14.23 0.24
C ASN A 84 2.89 15.49 -0.23
N TYR A 85 2.05 15.32 -1.27
CA TYR A 85 1.26 16.38 -1.91
C TYR A 85 2.07 17.43 -2.70
N ARG A 86 3.36 17.20 -2.95
CA ARG A 86 4.23 18.11 -3.72
C ARG A 86 4.41 17.63 -5.15
N LYS A 87 4.10 18.50 -6.10
CA LYS A 87 4.29 18.27 -7.53
C LYS A 87 5.77 18.30 -7.90
N ILE A 88 6.27 17.24 -8.52
CA ILE A 88 7.68 17.12 -8.95
C ILE A 88 7.70 16.63 -10.39
N ASN A 89 8.51 17.26 -11.24
CA ASN A 89 8.69 16.89 -12.65
C ASN A 89 9.42 15.56 -12.76
N ASN A 90 8.99 14.61 -13.61
CA ASN A 90 9.59 13.28 -13.73
C ASN A 90 11.11 13.30 -14.00
N GLN A 91 11.66 14.35 -14.62
CA GLN A 91 13.11 14.47 -14.82
C GLN A 91 13.86 14.71 -13.48
N ASP A 92 13.21 15.37 -12.52
CA ASP A 92 13.72 15.63 -11.18
C ASP A 92 13.47 14.49 -10.18
N VAL A 93 12.70 13.48 -10.61
CA VAL A 93 12.23 12.32 -9.84
C VAL A 93 13.25 11.19 -9.78
N LEU A 94 14.38 11.28 -10.50
CA LEU A 94 15.37 10.19 -10.49
C LEU A 94 15.97 9.81 -9.11
N PRO A 95 15.69 10.53 -8.00
CA PRO A 95 15.91 9.99 -6.65
C PRO A 95 14.63 9.66 -5.82
N TYR A 96 13.41 9.90 -6.30
CA TYR A 96 12.21 9.86 -5.44
C TYR A 96 10.88 9.51 -6.17
N PHE A 97 10.55 8.22 -6.25
CA PHE A 97 9.19 7.60 -6.15
C PHE A 97 8.18 7.53 -7.32
N ILE A 98 7.20 6.55 -7.28
CA ILE A 98 5.79 6.51 -7.82
C ILE A 98 4.85 5.40 -7.18
N LYS A 99 3.51 5.61 -7.22
CA LYS A 99 2.37 4.66 -7.12
C LYS A 99 2.45 3.58 -8.23
N LEU A 100 2.85 2.39 -7.82
CA LEU A 100 3.60 1.49 -8.68
C LEU A 100 2.87 1.15 -10.02
N TRP A 101 1.69 0.55 -10.02
CA TRP A 101 1.19 -0.23 -11.17
C TRP A 101 1.04 0.38 -12.57
N MET A 102 0.94 1.70 -12.72
CA MET A 102 0.72 2.36 -14.02
C MET A 102 2.01 2.64 -14.81
N LEU A 103 3.14 2.23 -14.25
CA LEU A 103 4.46 2.42 -14.85
C LEU A 103 4.86 1.21 -15.68
N GLU A 104 5.79 1.43 -16.61
CA GLU A 104 6.43 0.32 -17.29
C GLU A 104 6.96 -0.69 -16.26
N LYS A 105 6.67 -1.98 -16.47
CA LYS A 105 7.07 -3.07 -15.56
C LYS A 105 8.56 -3.04 -15.18
N LYS A 106 9.41 -2.53 -16.06
CA LYS A 106 10.85 -2.36 -15.79
C LYS A 106 11.14 -1.26 -14.78
N PHE A 107 10.48 -0.11 -14.91
CA PHE A 107 10.59 1.01 -13.97
C PHE A 107 10.07 0.61 -12.59
N MET A 108 8.95 -0.12 -12.57
CA MET A 108 8.32 -0.66 -11.37
C MET A 108 9.23 -1.48 -10.49
N ARG A 109 9.90 -2.44 -11.10
CA ARG A 109 10.87 -3.30 -10.41
C ARG A 109 12.04 -2.48 -9.87
N ARG A 110 12.56 -1.55 -10.69
CA ARG A 110 13.62 -0.63 -10.24
C ARG A 110 13.21 0.19 -9.02
N LEU A 111 12.01 0.77 -9.04
CA LEU A 111 11.52 1.56 -7.94
C LEU A 111 11.29 0.72 -6.68
N HIS A 112 10.69 -0.45 -6.83
CA HIS A 112 10.55 -1.43 -5.75
C HIS A 112 11.91 -1.74 -5.10
N ASP A 113 12.95 -1.98 -5.90
CA ASP A 113 14.28 -2.28 -5.39
C ASP A 113 14.94 -1.09 -4.70
N ILE A 114 14.76 0.13 -5.22
CA ILE A 114 15.21 1.37 -4.56
C ILE A 114 14.50 1.57 -3.23
N ILE A 115 13.18 1.37 -3.15
CA ILE A 115 12.43 1.49 -1.90
C ILE A 115 12.97 0.50 -0.87
N HIS A 116 13.17 -0.76 -1.28
CA HIS A 116 13.71 -1.76 -0.38
C HIS A 116 15.14 -1.45 0.09
N SER A 117 16.02 -1.04 -0.83
CA SER A 117 17.44 -0.82 -0.52
C SER A 117 17.71 0.48 0.23
N GLN A 118 17.00 1.56 -0.07
CA GLN A 118 17.34 2.89 0.44
C GLN A 118 16.40 3.40 1.55
N LEU A 119 15.16 2.92 1.58
CA LEU A 119 14.16 3.39 2.54
C LEU A 119 13.84 2.35 3.59
N ILE A 120 13.76 1.09 3.17
CA ILE A 120 13.38 -0.02 4.04
C ILE A 120 14.61 -0.63 4.70
N GLU A 121 15.72 -0.81 3.98
CA GLU A 121 17.04 -1.33 4.40
C GLU A 121 17.00 -2.31 5.62
N ASN A 122 16.93 -1.81 6.86
CA ASN A 122 16.87 -2.63 8.08
C ASN A 122 15.44 -2.95 8.60
N GLY A 123 14.44 -2.16 8.23
CA GLY A 123 13.01 -2.39 8.47
C GLY A 123 12.57 -2.37 9.93
N THR A 124 13.46 -1.99 10.87
CA THR A 124 13.21 -2.05 12.32
C THR A 124 12.19 -1.02 12.81
N HIS A 125 12.02 0.08 12.08
CA HIS A 125 11.13 1.19 12.48
C HIS A 125 9.94 1.38 11.55
N ILE A 126 9.75 0.50 10.56
CA ILE A 126 8.65 0.61 9.62
C ILE A 126 7.39 0.01 10.24
N GLN A 127 6.39 0.86 10.41
CA GLN A 127 5.09 0.46 10.96
C GLN A 127 4.08 0.13 9.87
N THR A 128 4.15 0.81 8.72
CA THR A 128 3.14 0.75 7.67
C THR A 128 3.79 0.66 6.30
N VAL A 129 3.40 -0.33 5.49
CA VAL A 129 3.74 -0.42 4.06
C VAL A 129 2.50 -0.78 3.26
N ILE A 130 2.11 0.07 2.33
CA ILE A 130 0.92 -0.12 1.50
C ILE A 130 1.27 0.09 0.02
N GLY A 131 0.87 -0.83 -0.86
CA GLY A 131 0.99 -0.76 -2.32
C GLY A 131 2.30 -1.32 -2.90
N LEU A 132 3.28 -1.71 -2.07
CA LEU A 132 4.60 -2.13 -2.58
C LEU A 132 4.54 -3.45 -3.37
N GLU A 133 3.69 -4.39 -2.94
CA GLU A 133 3.51 -5.66 -3.64
C GLU A 133 2.76 -5.53 -4.97
N GLU A 134 2.21 -4.36 -5.30
CA GLU A 134 1.69 -4.09 -6.64
C GLU A 134 2.79 -4.13 -7.72
N ALA A 135 4.07 -4.06 -7.31
CA ALA A 135 5.22 -4.08 -8.22
C ALA A 135 5.92 -5.42 -8.40
N CYS A 136 5.78 -6.34 -7.45
CA CYS A 136 6.61 -7.54 -7.37
C CYS A 136 5.82 -8.83 -7.09
N ASP A 137 4.50 -8.74 -6.92
CA ASP A 137 3.62 -9.88 -6.63
C ASP A 137 4.06 -10.71 -5.41
N GLY A 138 4.58 -10.03 -4.38
CA GLY A 138 4.98 -10.64 -3.11
C GLY A 138 6.36 -11.29 -3.12
N CYS A 139 7.41 -10.53 -3.49
CA CYS A 139 8.79 -11.03 -3.41
C CYS A 139 9.26 -11.25 -1.95
N GLU A 140 10.40 -11.92 -1.79
CA GLU A 140 10.99 -12.21 -0.47
C GLU A 140 11.19 -10.95 0.40
N LYS A 141 11.63 -9.84 -0.19
CA LYS A 141 11.82 -8.58 0.53
C LYS A 141 10.50 -8.00 1.06
N CYS A 142 9.43 -8.09 0.25
CA CYS A 142 8.08 -7.70 0.65
C CYS A 142 7.54 -8.63 1.74
N SER A 143 7.68 -9.94 1.59
CA SER A 143 7.33 -10.91 2.63
C SER A 143 8.00 -10.60 3.96
N ASN A 144 9.32 -10.39 3.96
CA ASN A 144 10.08 -10.03 5.16
C ASN A 144 9.64 -8.70 5.78
N THR A 145 9.19 -7.75 4.96
CA THR A 145 8.64 -6.48 5.42
C THR A 145 7.27 -6.67 6.07
N ALA A 146 6.41 -7.51 5.49
CA ALA A 146 5.10 -7.84 6.01
C ALA A 146 5.17 -8.42 7.44
N LYS A 147 6.17 -9.28 7.72
CA LYS A 147 6.39 -9.86 9.06
C LYS A 147 6.62 -8.78 10.13
N LYS A 148 7.23 -7.65 9.75
CA LYS A 148 7.64 -6.57 10.67
C LYS A 148 6.53 -5.53 10.89
N CYS A 149 5.79 -5.18 9.84
CA CYS A 149 4.84 -4.06 9.89
C CYS A 149 3.63 -4.31 10.80
N LEU A 150 3.06 -3.24 11.36
CA LEU A 150 1.76 -3.26 12.06
C LEU A 150 0.61 -3.12 11.06
N GLU A 151 0.84 -2.40 9.96
CA GLU A 151 -0.08 -2.24 8.84
C GLU A 151 0.58 -2.63 7.52
N TYR A 152 -0.07 -3.49 6.74
CA TYR A 152 0.52 -4.03 5.51
C TYR A 152 -0.52 -4.24 4.40
N GLY A 153 -0.07 -4.15 3.15
CA GLY A 153 -0.70 -4.79 1.99
C GLY A 153 -0.73 -3.93 0.73
N PRO A 154 -1.59 -4.18 -0.27
CA PRO A 154 -2.43 -5.37 -0.35
C PRO A 154 -1.56 -6.63 -0.33
N LEU A 155 -1.95 -7.60 0.49
CA LEU A 155 -1.28 -8.88 0.62
C LEU A 155 -1.45 -9.70 -0.68
N ARG A 156 -0.35 -10.14 -1.26
CA ARG A 156 -0.34 -11.07 -2.40
C ARG A 156 -0.29 -12.51 -1.94
N PHE A 157 -0.74 -13.40 -2.82
CA PHE A 157 -0.80 -14.83 -2.53
C PHE A 157 0.60 -15.41 -2.24
N SER A 158 1.63 -15.01 -3.00
CA SER A 158 3.02 -15.39 -2.75
C SER A 158 3.46 -15.05 -1.32
N THR A 159 3.13 -13.85 -0.85
CA THR A 159 3.46 -13.42 0.51
C THR A 159 2.64 -14.21 1.54
N LEU A 160 1.33 -14.40 1.33
CA LEU A 160 0.47 -15.20 2.20
C LEU A 160 1.04 -16.60 2.45
N GLN A 161 1.51 -17.28 1.39
CA GLN A 161 2.10 -18.63 1.49
C GLN A 161 3.36 -18.69 2.37
N THR A 162 4.07 -17.57 2.51
CA THR A 162 5.29 -17.48 3.35
C THR A 162 5.01 -17.06 4.80
N MET A 163 3.76 -16.75 5.16
CA MET A 163 3.37 -16.29 6.48
C MET A 163 3.06 -17.44 7.45
N THR A 164 4.07 -18.23 7.76
CA THR A 164 3.97 -19.36 8.69
C THR A 164 4.10 -18.98 10.16
N HIS A 165 4.55 -17.76 10.47
CA HIS A 165 4.75 -17.26 11.83
C HIS A 165 3.48 -16.57 12.36
N SER A 166 3.32 -16.58 13.69
CA SER A 166 2.23 -15.84 14.31
C SER A 166 2.42 -14.34 14.11
N LYS A 167 1.40 -13.67 13.58
CA LYS A 167 1.42 -12.24 13.31
C LYS A 167 0.04 -11.62 13.54
N ASN A 168 0.00 -10.61 14.40
CA ASN A 168 -1.17 -9.75 14.57
C ASN A 168 -0.94 -8.41 13.87
N TYR A 169 -1.81 -8.08 12.92
CA TYR A 169 -1.83 -6.80 12.24
C TYR A 169 -2.84 -5.87 12.90
N LYS A 170 -2.44 -4.63 13.14
CA LYS A 170 -3.41 -3.58 13.44
C LYS A 170 -4.34 -3.37 12.24
N LYS A 171 -3.79 -3.45 11.02
CA LYS A 171 -4.56 -3.28 9.80
C LYS A 171 -3.95 -4.04 8.62
N LEU A 172 -4.72 -4.88 7.95
CA LEU A 172 -4.26 -5.68 6.83
C LEU A 172 -5.08 -5.35 5.59
N HIS A 173 -4.41 -5.06 4.49
CA HIS A 173 -5.02 -4.77 3.21
C HIS A 173 -5.00 -6.03 2.34
N VAL A 174 -6.11 -6.33 1.68
CA VAL A 174 -6.25 -7.41 0.69
C VAL A 174 -7.02 -6.89 -0.52
N THR A 175 -6.92 -7.59 -1.66
CA THR A 175 -7.71 -7.27 -2.86
C THR A 175 -8.76 -8.35 -3.12
N ASP A 176 -9.81 -7.99 -3.85
CA ASP A 176 -10.77 -8.95 -4.39
C ASP A 176 -10.07 -10.06 -5.23
N LYS A 177 -9.02 -9.72 -5.97
CA LYS A 177 -8.19 -10.66 -6.73
C LYS A 177 -7.54 -11.71 -5.83
N LEU A 178 -7.09 -11.36 -4.63
CA LEU A 178 -6.49 -12.34 -3.71
C LEU A 178 -7.49 -13.46 -3.40
N PHE A 179 -8.77 -13.13 -3.20
CA PHE A 179 -9.79 -14.14 -2.92
C PHE A 179 -9.96 -15.12 -4.10
N GLU A 180 -9.99 -14.60 -5.32
CA GLU A 180 -10.07 -15.43 -6.53
C GLU A 180 -8.83 -16.34 -6.67
N VAL A 181 -7.63 -15.80 -6.45
CA VAL A 181 -6.38 -16.57 -6.54
C VAL A 181 -6.34 -17.69 -5.50
N ILE A 182 -6.83 -17.44 -4.27
CA ILE A 182 -6.94 -18.49 -3.24
C ILE A 182 -7.91 -19.58 -3.70
N ALA A 183 -9.08 -19.21 -4.25
CA ALA A 183 -10.06 -20.17 -4.75
C ALA A 183 -9.49 -21.04 -5.88
N GLU A 184 -8.85 -20.42 -6.87
CA GLU A 184 -8.20 -21.14 -7.99
C GLU A 184 -7.09 -22.06 -7.50
N TYR A 185 -6.26 -21.60 -6.56
CA TYR A 185 -5.23 -22.43 -5.95
C TYR A 185 -5.81 -23.69 -5.30
N CYS A 186 -6.87 -23.55 -4.50
CA CYS A 186 -7.50 -24.67 -3.81
C CYS A 186 -8.16 -25.65 -4.79
N ILE A 187 -8.80 -25.14 -5.86
CA ILE A 187 -9.38 -25.96 -6.92
C ILE A 187 -8.30 -26.74 -7.66
N SER A 188 -7.20 -26.09 -8.05
CA SER A 188 -6.11 -26.71 -8.81
C SER A 188 -5.44 -27.89 -8.07
N ARG A 189 -5.61 -27.95 -6.74
CA ARG A 189 -5.02 -28.97 -5.86
C ARG A 189 -6.00 -30.04 -5.38
N SER A 190 -7.23 -30.00 -5.87
CA SER A 190 -8.32 -30.82 -5.34
C SER A 190 -9.09 -31.51 -6.45
N LYS A 191 -9.59 -32.71 -6.19
CA LYS A 191 -10.40 -33.46 -7.16
C LYS A 191 -11.90 -33.22 -7.01
N ASN A 192 -12.31 -32.73 -5.85
CA ASN A 192 -13.71 -32.53 -5.48
C ASN A 192 -13.84 -31.38 -4.47
N LYS A 193 -15.09 -30.94 -4.25
CA LYS A 193 -15.44 -29.84 -3.35
C LYS A 193 -14.94 -30.04 -1.90
N LYS A 194 -14.98 -31.28 -1.40
CA LYS A 194 -14.54 -31.59 -0.03
C LYS A 194 -13.04 -31.40 0.13
N GLU A 195 -12.24 -31.99 -0.77
CA GLU A 195 -10.77 -31.79 -0.80
C GLU A 195 -10.41 -30.31 -0.96
N CYS A 196 -11.18 -29.57 -1.77
CA CYS A 196 -10.98 -28.13 -1.97
C CYS A 196 -11.12 -27.33 -0.67
N PHE A 197 -12.11 -27.65 0.16
CA PHE A 197 -12.28 -27.00 1.45
C PHE A 197 -11.24 -27.44 2.49
N GLU A 198 -10.73 -28.68 2.41
CA GLU A 198 -9.59 -29.10 3.22
C GLU A 198 -8.30 -28.34 2.83
N GLU A 199 -8.07 -28.10 1.54
CA GLU A 199 -6.94 -27.30 1.06
C GLU A 199 -7.10 -25.82 1.41
N LEU A 200 -8.33 -25.29 1.34
CA LEU A 200 -8.63 -23.92 1.78
C LEU A 200 -8.35 -23.71 3.26
N ASP A 201 -8.72 -24.68 4.10
CA ASP A 201 -8.43 -24.65 5.52
C ASP A 201 -6.90 -24.62 5.79
N LYS A 202 -6.11 -25.39 5.04
CA LYS A 202 -4.64 -25.38 5.15
C LYS A 202 -4.01 -24.10 4.61
N THR A 203 -4.59 -23.51 3.57
CA THR A 203 -4.05 -22.32 2.88
C THR A 203 -4.21 -21.06 3.73
N ILE A 204 -5.36 -20.90 4.39
CA ILE A 204 -5.60 -19.75 5.26
C ILE A 204 -5.24 -20.13 6.69
N LEU A 205 -4.07 -19.67 7.15
CA LEU A 205 -3.57 -19.98 8.48
C LEU A 205 -4.17 -19.06 9.55
N SER A 206 -4.51 -19.63 10.71
CA SER A 206 -4.92 -18.89 11.92
C SER A 206 -3.75 -18.24 12.67
N THR A 207 -2.52 -18.43 12.19
CA THR A 207 -1.33 -17.73 12.70
C THR A 207 -1.38 -16.24 12.37
N ILE A 208 -2.09 -15.86 11.31
CA ILE A 208 -2.37 -14.47 10.95
C ILE A 208 -3.63 -14.03 11.68
N SER A 209 -3.60 -12.86 12.29
CA SER A 209 -4.79 -12.16 12.78
C SER A 209 -4.74 -10.68 12.41
N CYS A 210 -5.89 -10.01 12.29
CA CYS A 210 -5.92 -8.57 12.08
C CYS A 210 -7.09 -7.87 12.78
N GLU A 211 -6.87 -6.67 13.31
CA GLU A 211 -7.94 -5.89 13.93
C GLU A 211 -8.85 -5.25 12.88
N LYS A 212 -8.25 -4.66 11.83
CA LYS A 212 -8.98 -4.06 10.71
C LYS A 212 -8.57 -4.70 9.39
N LEU A 213 -9.51 -5.36 8.72
CA LEU A 213 -9.31 -5.85 7.35
C LEU A 213 -9.78 -4.78 6.36
N VAL A 214 -8.92 -4.34 5.46
CA VAL A 214 -9.28 -3.44 4.37
C VAL A 214 -9.32 -4.21 3.07
N ILE A 215 -10.49 -4.28 2.45
CA ILE A 215 -10.71 -4.99 1.20
C ILE A 215 -10.75 -3.96 0.07
N TRP A 216 -9.83 -4.08 -0.88
CA TRP A 216 -9.77 -3.27 -2.09
C TRP A 216 -10.55 -3.98 -3.20
N ILE A 217 -11.66 -3.38 -3.61
CA ILE A 217 -12.55 -3.91 -4.65
C ILE A 217 -12.37 -3.06 -5.89
N ASN A 218 -12.06 -3.69 -7.02
CA ASN A 218 -11.85 -2.98 -8.28
C ASN A 218 -13.08 -3.11 -9.18
N GLU A 219 -13.74 -1.97 -9.43
CA GLU A 219 -14.97 -1.86 -10.22
C GLU A 219 -14.77 -2.03 -11.74
N SER A 220 -13.53 -1.92 -12.21
CA SER A 220 -13.22 -1.96 -13.64
C SER A 220 -12.51 -3.25 -14.07
N ARG A 221 -12.54 -4.30 -13.24
CA ARG A 221 -11.98 -5.60 -13.65
C ARG A 221 -12.81 -6.19 -14.78
N VAL A 222 -12.13 -6.71 -15.80
CA VAL A 222 -12.70 -7.22 -17.04
C VAL A 222 -12.59 -8.74 -17.12
N LEU A 223 -13.57 -9.38 -17.77
CA LEU A 223 -13.44 -10.75 -18.24
C LEU A 223 -12.84 -10.72 -19.64
N LEU A 224 -11.80 -11.51 -19.91
CA LEU A 224 -11.11 -11.51 -21.23
C LEU A 224 -12.05 -11.85 -22.40
N ASN A 225 -13.19 -12.51 -22.14
CA ASN A 225 -14.13 -12.97 -23.15
C ASN A 225 -15.45 -12.14 -23.21
N GLU A 226 -15.57 -11.06 -22.45
CA GLU A 226 -16.75 -10.18 -22.51
C GLU A 226 -16.70 -9.33 -23.78
N ARG A 227 -17.61 -9.61 -24.74
CA ARG A 227 -17.74 -8.89 -26.01
C ARG A 227 -18.27 -7.45 -25.88
N THR A 228 -18.77 -7.08 -24.70
CA THR A 228 -19.37 -5.76 -24.44
C THR A 228 -18.49 -4.99 -23.46
N ARG A 229 -18.48 -3.65 -23.58
CA ARG A 229 -17.86 -2.81 -22.55
C ARG A 229 -18.48 -3.20 -21.21
N PRO A 230 -17.68 -3.65 -20.23
CA PRO A 230 -18.23 -4.07 -18.95
C PRO A 230 -18.93 -2.88 -18.32
N LYS A 231 -20.18 -3.07 -17.90
CA LYS A 231 -20.78 -2.15 -16.93
C LYS A 231 -19.89 -2.21 -15.70
N PHE A 232 -19.36 -1.07 -15.27
CA PHE A 232 -18.56 -0.98 -14.05
C PHE A 232 -19.41 -1.52 -12.90
N ASN A 233 -18.99 -2.67 -12.37
CA ASN A 233 -19.72 -3.39 -11.34
C ASN A 233 -18.73 -4.27 -10.58
N HIS A 234 -19.00 -4.49 -9.29
CA HIS A 234 -18.22 -5.43 -8.48
C HIS A 234 -18.33 -6.83 -9.09
N ARG A 235 -17.19 -7.50 -9.18
CA ARG A 235 -17.13 -8.88 -9.69
C ARG A 235 -17.45 -9.85 -8.57
N HIS A 236 -17.94 -11.03 -8.94
CA HIS A 236 -18.21 -12.08 -7.96
C HIS A 236 -16.93 -12.45 -7.23
N MET A 237 -17.05 -12.65 -5.92
CA MET A 237 -15.97 -13.15 -5.06
C MET A 237 -16.38 -14.52 -4.48
N PRO A 238 -15.41 -15.39 -4.16
CA PRO A 238 -15.67 -16.68 -3.54
C PRO A 238 -15.99 -16.51 -2.05
N ARG A 239 -17.24 -16.77 -1.67
CA ARG A 239 -17.76 -16.50 -0.32
C ARG A 239 -16.99 -17.22 0.77
N GLU A 240 -16.74 -18.52 0.60
CA GLU A 240 -16.13 -19.36 1.63
C GLU A 240 -14.67 -18.96 1.92
N VAL A 241 -13.97 -18.40 0.92
CA VAL A 241 -12.63 -17.81 1.12
C VAL A 241 -12.72 -16.61 2.05
N ILE A 242 -13.69 -15.72 1.82
CA ILE A 242 -13.93 -14.55 2.68
C ILE A 242 -14.30 -15.01 4.09
N ASP A 243 -15.24 -15.96 4.22
CA ASP A 243 -15.70 -16.46 5.51
C ASP A 243 -14.57 -17.08 6.34
N ILE A 244 -13.70 -17.89 5.71
CA ILE A 244 -12.55 -18.50 6.38
C ILE A 244 -11.52 -17.44 6.78
N ILE A 245 -11.26 -16.44 5.94
CA ILE A 245 -10.40 -15.29 6.30
C ILE A 245 -10.95 -14.57 7.53
N LEU A 246 -12.22 -14.17 7.50
CA LEU A 246 -12.85 -13.43 8.60
C LEU A 246 -12.79 -14.24 9.91
N LYS A 247 -13.06 -15.54 9.84
CA LYS A 247 -13.05 -16.46 10.98
C LYS A 247 -11.64 -16.70 11.50
N LYS A 248 -10.70 -17.14 10.66
CA LYS A 248 -9.36 -17.56 11.09
C LYS A 248 -8.48 -16.38 11.47
N TRP A 249 -8.63 -15.24 10.79
CA TRP A 249 -7.87 -14.02 11.13
C TRP A 249 -8.50 -13.22 12.27
N SER A 250 -9.62 -13.69 12.84
CA SER A 250 -10.29 -13.06 13.99
C SER A 250 -10.53 -11.56 13.77
N VAL A 251 -11.07 -11.21 12.60
CA VAL A 251 -11.22 -9.83 12.13
C VAL A 251 -12.20 -9.07 13.03
N LYS A 252 -11.80 -7.92 13.58
CA LYS A 252 -12.67 -7.10 14.45
C LYS A 252 -13.51 -6.08 13.68
N SER A 253 -12.98 -5.53 12.59
CA SER A 253 -13.66 -4.53 11.76
C SER A 253 -13.26 -4.66 10.29
N ILE A 254 -14.16 -4.32 9.38
CA ILE A 254 -13.93 -4.37 7.94
C ILE A 254 -14.06 -2.96 7.36
N LYS A 255 -13.15 -2.58 6.46
CA LYS A 255 -13.31 -1.40 5.60
C LYS A 255 -13.33 -1.84 4.14
N LEU A 256 -14.38 -1.45 3.43
CA LEU A 256 -14.47 -1.65 1.99
C LEU A 256 -13.93 -0.40 1.28
N ASN A 257 -12.92 -0.58 0.44
CA ASN A 257 -12.39 0.46 -0.44
C ASN A 257 -12.78 0.11 -1.87
N ILE A 258 -13.76 0.84 -2.38
CA ILE A 258 -14.19 0.73 -3.77
C ILE A 258 -13.25 1.58 -4.64
N LEU A 259 -12.56 0.93 -5.58
CA LEU A 259 -11.53 1.52 -6.42
C LEU A 259 -11.95 1.44 -7.88
N HIS A 260 -11.75 2.53 -8.62
CA HIS A 260 -12.05 2.55 -10.04
C HIS A 260 -11.08 1.66 -10.86
N PHE A 261 -9.77 1.67 -10.60
CA PHE A 261 -8.79 0.81 -11.29
C PHE A 261 -7.64 0.37 -10.36
N THR A 262 -7.07 -0.82 -10.62
CA THR A 262 -5.87 -1.39 -9.97
C THR A 262 -4.93 -2.06 -11.00
N ASN A 263 -3.75 -2.54 -10.58
CA ASN A 263 -2.85 -3.37 -11.43
C ASN A 263 -3.45 -4.70 -11.90
N GLU A 264 -4.58 -5.11 -11.35
CA GLU A 264 -5.16 -6.44 -11.57
C GLU A 264 -6.45 -6.32 -12.39
N PRO A 265 -6.38 -5.85 -13.64
CA PRO A 265 -7.56 -5.57 -14.43
C PRO A 265 -8.29 -6.84 -14.86
N VAL A 266 -7.68 -8.03 -14.76
CA VAL A 266 -8.26 -9.27 -15.27
C VAL A 266 -8.84 -10.13 -14.16
N CYS A 267 -10.10 -10.54 -14.34
CA CYS A 267 -10.76 -11.52 -13.49
C CYS A 267 -10.18 -12.92 -13.66
N SER A 268 -9.96 -13.61 -12.54
CA SER A 268 -9.73 -15.05 -12.52
C SER A 268 -11.06 -15.75 -12.76
N LEU A 269 -11.13 -16.55 -13.81
CA LEU A 269 -12.36 -17.18 -14.29
C LEU A 269 -12.43 -18.67 -13.98
N GLU A 270 -11.31 -19.31 -13.64
CA GLU A 270 -11.27 -20.77 -13.53
C GLU A 270 -12.15 -21.23 -12.37
N TRP A 271 -12.08 -20.53 -11.23
CA TRP A 271 -12.90 -20.88 -10.07
C TRP A 271 -14.42 -20.75 -10.33
N LEU A 272 -14.85 -19.88 -11.24
CA LEU A 272 -16.26 -19.71 -11.60
C LEU A 272 -16.82 -20.90 -12.37
N GLN A 273 -15.96 -21.73 -12.96
CA GLN A 273 -16.36 -22.94 -13.71
C GLN A 273 -16.79 -24.08 -12.77
N TYR A 274 -16.42 -24.00 -11.49
CA TYR A 274 -16.74 -24.99 -10.48
C TYR A 274 -17.84 -24.47 -9.54
N ASP A 275 -18.68 -25.37 -9.04
CA ASP A 275 -19.72 -25.09 -8.04
C ASP A 275 -19.20 -25.24 -6.60
N TYR A 276 -17.88 -25.16 -6.43
CA TYR A 276 -17.22 -25.38 -5.14
C TYR A 276 -17.43 -24.20 -4.21
N PHE A 277 -17.42 -22.97 -4.74
CA PHE A 277 -17.57 -21.74 -3.97
C PHE A 277 -18.87 -21.02 -4.33
N SER A 278 -19.61 -20.56 -3.32
CA SER A 278 -20.75 -19.66 -3.53
C SER A 278 -20.25 -18.29 -4.01
N ARG A 279 -20.97 -17.72 -4.98
CA ARG A 279 -20.64 -16.43 -5.59
C ARG A 279 -21.32 -15.31 -4.78
N VAL A 280 -20.57 -14.29 -4.39
CA VAL A 280 -21.13 -13.12 -3.70
C VAL A 280 -20.64 -11.82 -4.33
N ARG A 281 -21.52 -10.81 -4.43
CA ARG A 281 -21.15 -9.41 -4.65
C ARG A 281 -21.69 -8.55 -3.51
N LEU A 282 -21.05 -7.41 -3.29
CA LEU A 282 -21.42 -6.51 -2.21
C LEU A 282 -22.65 -5.65 -2.52
N ASN A 283 -23.12 -5.69 -3.77
CA ASN A 283 -24.32 -4.99 -4.22
C ASN A 283 -25.43 -5.95 -4.69
N ASP A 284 -25.29 -7.25 -4.43
CA ASP A 284 -26.41 -8.18 -4.61
C ASP A 284 -27.50 -7.85 -3.56
N PRO A 285 -28.80 -7.92 -3.91
CA PRO A 285 -29.87 -7.69 -2.96
C PRO A 285 -29.77 -8.66 -1.78
N TYR A 286 -29.88 -8.13 -0.54
CA TYR A 286 -29.79 -8.95 0.67
C TYR A 286 -30.80 -10.11 0.67
N SER A 287 -32.02 -9.87 0.17
CA SER A 287 -33.09 -10.86 0.07
C SER A 287 -32.80 -12.01 -0.89
N GLU A 288 -31.93 -11.80 -1.88
CA GLU A 288 -31.59 -12.77 -2.93
C GLU A 288 -30.28 -13.50 -2.63
N THR A 289 -29.57 -13.10 -1.58
CA THR A 289 -28.27 -13.67 -1.21
C THR A 289 -28.46 -14.83 -0.23
N GLU A 290 -27.88 -16.00 -0.54
CA GLU A 290 -27.89 -17.14 0.39
C GLU A 290 -27.36 -16.72 1.77
N GLN A 291 -28.08 -17.02 2.84
CA GLN A 291 -27.68 -16.63 4.19
C GLN A 291 -26.76 -17.70 4.80
N SER A 292 -25.72 -17.28 5.51
CA SER A 292 -24.87 -18.21 6.24
C SER A 292 -25.63 -18.72 7.46
N GLY A 293 -25.62 -20.04 7.70
CA GLY A 293 -26.38 -20.69 8.78
C GLY A 293 -25.95 -20.34 10.21
N LYS A 294 -25.10 -19.32 10.41
CA LYS A 294 -24.70 -18.78 11.73
C LYS A 294 -24.58 -17.28 11.65
N ALA A 295 -25.40 -16.58 12.44
CA ALA A 295 -25.34 -15.14 12.61
C ALA A 295 -23.93 -14.69 13.03
N VAL A 296 -23.24 -14.00 12.14
CA VAL A 296 -22.11 -13.17 12.50
C VAL A 296 -22.70 -11.86 13.06
N SER A 297 -22.20 -11.44 14.23
CA SER A 297 -22.70 -10.25 14.95
C SER A 297 -22.82 -9.03 14.01
N PRO A 298 -23.95 -8.29 14.03
CA PRO A 298 -24.19 -7.13 13.14
C PRO A 298 -23.19 -5.97 13.25
N ASN A 299 -22.32 -5.95 14.26
CA ASN A 299 -21.45 -4.81 14.58
C ASN A 299 -20.17 -4.69 13.72
N LEU A 300 -20.04 -5.41 12.60
CA LEU A 300 -18.80 -5.45 11.79
C LEU A 300 -18.69 -4.39 10.69
N PHE A 301 -19.76 -3.66 10.40
CA PHE A 301 -19.79 -2.62 9.37
C PHE A 301 -19.90 -1.24 10.01
N GLU A 302 -18.81 -0.49 10.05
CA GLU A 302 -18.87 0.95 10.30
C GLU A 302 -19.35 1.65 9.03
N ASN A 303 -20.46 2.36 9.12
CA ASN A 303 -21.04 3.18 8.06
C ASN A 303 -20.20 4.46 7.85
N TRP A 304 -19.75 4.65 6.60
CA TRP A 304 -19.17 5.85 5.94
C TRP A 304 -17.90 6.48 6.55
#